data_AF-A0A1G6WKA2-F1
#
_entry.id   AF-A0A1G6WKA2-F1
#
_cell.length_a   1.000
_cell.length_b   1.000
_cell.length_c   1.000
_cell.angle_alpha   90.00
_cell.angle_beta   90.00
_cell.angle_gamma   90.00
#
_symmetry.space_group_name_H-M   'P 1'
#
loop_
_entity.id
_entity.type
_entity.pdbx_description
1 polymer ?
#
loop_
_entity_poly.entity_id
_entity_poly.type
_entity_poly.pdbx_seq_one_letter_code
_entity_poly.pdbx_strand_id
1 'polypeptide(L)'
;MADPEQPAPQHRRPDRVTDAEVAAAGKLSEALETVERARGHLYGFHQLIGHADRQLGEAVEALRAAGHRGLADRLEEELVGRNVLRGRWTFQVVEEFDDGYWTEFRDWEREVREAVLDGRRHLYEALMKEARRTHGRPGHESTPPEEA
;
A
#
# COMPACT_ATOMS: atom_id res chain seq x y z
N MET A 1 18.30 22.09 -21.19
CA MET A 1 18.69 21.23 -20.06
C MET A 1 17.95 21.73 -18.85
N ALA A 2 17.21 20.86 -18.16
CA ALA A 2 16.54 21.27 -16.94
C ALA A 2 17.59 21.46 -15.85
N ASP A 3 17.49 22.54 -15.09
CA ASP A 3 18.37 22.81 -13.96
C ASP A 3 18.00 21.85 -12.81
N PRO A 4 18.89 20.92 -12.39
CA PRO A 4 18.59 19.97 -11.31
C PRO A 4 18.38 20.67 -9.95
N GLU A 5 18.77 21.94 -9.86
CA GLU A 5 18.51 22.80 -8.71
C GLU A 5 17.11 23.39 -8.70
N GLN A 6 16.28 23.15 -9.72
CA GLN A 6 14.90 23.63 -9.71
C GLN A 6 13.90 22.47 -9.58
N PRO A 7 12.86 22.61 -8.75
CA PRO A 7 11.79 21.63 -8.72
C PRO A 7 11.20 21.41 -10.11
N ALA A 8 10.89 20.17 -10.45
CA ALA A 8 10.15 19.86 -11.66
C ALA A 8 8.81 20.62 -11.67
N PRO A 9 8.25 20.98 -12.85
CA PRO A 9 7.04 21.78 -12.93
C PRO A 9 5.89 21.26 -12.06
N GLN A 10 5.65 19.94 -12.01
CA GLN A 10 4.62 19.30 -11.20
C GLN A 10 4.83 19.37 -9.68
N HIS A 11 6.05 19.71 -9.23
CA HIS A 11 6.44 19.81 -7.82
C HIS A 11 6.53 21.27 -7.33
N ARG A 12 6.11 22.23 -8.17
CA ARG A 12 5.99 23.66 -7.80
C ARG A 12 4.56 23.94 -7.33
N ARG A 13 4.37 24.80 -6.33
CA ARG A 13 3.05 25.25 -5.90
C ARG A 13 2.44 26.18 -6.95
N PRO A 14 1.22 25.94 -7.47
CA PRO A 14 0.53 26.94 -8.28
C PRO A 14 0.18 28.19 -7.45
N ASP A 15 0.16 29.36 -8.07
CA ASP A 15 -0.07 30.64 -7.37
C ASP A 15 -1.41 30.71 -6.63
N ARG A 16 -2.42 30.01 -7.15
CA ARG A 16 -3.77 29.95 -6.56
C ARG A 16 -3.94 28.95 -5.42
N VAL A 17 -2.95 28.10 -5.16
CA VAL A 17 -3.01 27.09 -4.10
C VAL A 17 -2.35 27.63 -2.84
N THR A 18 -3.09 27.60 -1.74
CA THR A 18 -2.67 28.05 -0.42
C THR A 18 -1.93 26.97 0.36
N ASP A 19 -1.16 27.35 1.38
CA ASP A 19 -0.49 26.38 2.25
C ASP A 19 -1.48 25.50 3.04
N ALA A 20 -2.65 26.04 3.38
CA ALA A 20 -3.72 25.27 4.04
C ALA A 20 -4.27 24.16 3.12
N GLU A 21 -4.44 24.46 1.83
CA GLU A 21 -4.85 23.49 0.81
C GLU A 21 -3.79 22.40 0.59
N VAL A 22 -2.51 22.80 0.49
CA VAL A 22 -1.40 21.83 0.40
C VAL A 22 -1.38 20.92 1.63
N ALA A 23 -1.52 21.48 2.83
CA ALA A 23 -1.51 20.69 4.07
C ALA A 23 -2.72 19.75 4.18
N ALA A 24 -3.92 20.20 3.80
CA ALA A 24 -5.13 19.39 3.85
C ALA A 24 -5.07 18.20 2.86
N ALA A 25 -4.71 18.46 1.60
CA ALA A 25 -4.54 17.42 0.61
C ALA A 25 -3.38 16.46 0.97
N GLY A 26 -2.25 17.00 1.46
CA GLY A 26 -1.16 16.18 1.96
C GLY A 26 -1.58 15.27 3.11
N LYS A 27 -2.45 15.74 4.02
CA LYS A 27 -2.98 14.91 5.10
C LYS A 27 -3.86 13.77 4.61
N LEU A 28 -4.63 13.99 3.54
CA LEU A 28 -5.42 12.95 2.90
C LEU A 28 -4.52 11.91 2.20
N SER A 29 -3.48 12.35 1.49
CA SER A 29 -2.51 11.44 0.89
C SER A 29 -1.77 10.61 1.95
N GLU A 30 -1.36 11.20 3.08
CA GLU A 30 -0.78 10.47 4.22
C GLU A 30 -1.74 9.40 4.78
N ALA A 31 -3.04 9.71 4.83
CA ALA A 31 -4.04 8.74 5.24
C ALA A 31 -4.16 7.59 4.22
N LEU A 32 -4.15 7.87 2.91
CA LEU A 32 -4.12 6.84 1.87
C LEU A 32 -2.86 5.97 1.97
N GLU A 33 -1.68 6.55 2.21
CA GLU A 33 -0.45 5.79 2.43
C GLU A 33 -0.56 4.83 3.64
N THR A 34 -1.26 5.25 4.69
CA THR A 34 -1.55 4.39 5.84
C THR A 34 -2.47 3.22 5.44
N VAL A 35 -3.47 3.47 4.60
CA VAL A 35 -4.34 2.42 4.03
C VAL A 35 -3.55 1.48 3.12
N GLU A 36 -2.62 1.98 2.30
CA GLU A 36 -1.73 1.16 1.47
C GLU A 36 -0.85 0.23 2.31
N ARG A 37 -0.38 0.69 3.47
CA ARG A 37 0.35 -0.17 4.41
C ARG A 37 -0.54 -1.27 4.99
N ALA A 38 -1.78 -0.94 5.36
CA ALA A 38 -2.75 -1.94 5.81
C ALA A 38 -3.05 -2.96 4.70
N ARG A 39 -3.19 -2.50 3.46
CA ARG A 39 -3.33 -3.35 2.26
C ARG A 39 -2.14 -4.31 2.13
N GLY A 40 -0.91 -3.81 2.25
CA GLY A 40 0.29 -4.65 2.26
C GLY A 40 0.26 -5.75 3.34
N HIS A 41 -0.24 -5.43 4.53
CA HIS A 41 -0.43 -6.43 5.59
C HIS A 41 -1.48 -7.49 5.24
N LEU A 42 -2.54 -7.15 4.51
CA LEU A 42 -3.52 -8.13 4.03
C LEU A 42 -2.92 -9.11 3.01
N TYR A 43 -2.08 -8.63 2.11
CA TYR A 43 -1.34 -9.51 1.19
C TYR A 43 -0.38 -10.44 1.94
N GLY A 44 0.35 -9.89 2.92
CA GLY A 44 1.21 -10.70 3.80
C GLY A 44 0.42 -11.76 4.56
N PHE A 45 -0.71 -11.38 5.15
CA PHE A 45 -1.65 -12.31 5.80
C PHE A 45 -2.13 -13.41 4.85
N HIS A 46 -2.57 -13.05 3.64
CA HIS A 46 -3.02 -14.01 2.62
C HIS A 46 -1.95 -15.06 2.30
N GLN A 47 -0.71 -14.62 2.05
CA GLN A 47 0.40 -15.51 1.75
C GLN A 47 0.77 -16.42 2.93
N LEU A 48 0.82 -15.87 4.14
CA LEU A 48 1.15 -16.63 5.34
C LEU A 48 0.13 -17.72 5.64
N ILE A 49 -1.17 -17.42 5.51
CA ILE A 49 -2.22 -18.42 5.70
C ILE A 49 -2.19 -19.49 4.61
N GLY A 50 -1.99 -19.10 3.34
CA GLY A 50 -1.85 -20.07 2.25
C GLY A 50 -0.61 -20.95 2.40
N HIS A 51 0.46 -20.46 3.03
CA HIS A 51 1.60 -21.29 3.41
C HIS A 51 1.26 -22.26 4.56
N ALA A 52 0.61 -21.76 5.61
CA ALA A 52 0.22 -22.58 6.75
C ALA A 52 -0.78 -23.70 6.38
N ASP A 53 -1.72 -23.44 5.46
CA ASP A 53 -2.66 -24.46 4.96
C ASP A 53 -1.93 -25.59 4.21
N ARG A 54 -0.87 -25.28 3.46
CA ARG A 54 0.00 -26.30 2.85
C ARG A 54 0.76 -27.12 3.90
N GLN A 55 1.34 -26.45 4.90
CA GLN A 55 2.03 -27.13 6.01
C GLN A 55 1.08 -28.05 6.79
N LEU A 56 -0.19 -27.63 6.96
CA LEU A 56 -1.23 -28.46 7.56
C LEU A 56 -1.47 -29.73 6.72
N GLY A 57 -1.57 -29.60 5.39
CA GLY A 57 -1.69 -30.75 4.50
C GLY A 57 -0.51 -31.74 4.65
N GLU A 58 0.72 -31.23 4.70
CA GLU A 58 1.92 -32.05 4.95
C GLU A 58 1.85 -32.76 6.32
N ALA A 59 1.38 -32.08 7.36
CA ALA A 59 1.21 -32.65 8.68
C ALA A 59 0.12 -33.75 8.73
N VAL A 60 -0.99 -33.56 8.01
CA VAL A 60 -2.06 -34.56 7.85
C VAL A 60 -1.49 -35.84 7.23
N GLU A 61 -0.73 -35.72 6.14
CA GLU A 61 -0.10 -36.89 5.49
C GLU A 61 0.94 -37.57 6.40
N ALA A 62 1.75 -36.79 7.13
CA ALA A 62 2.70 -37.32 8.10
C ALA A 62 2.00 -38.11 9.22
N LEU A 63 0.87 -37.61 9.74
CA LEU A 63 0.07 -38.31 10.74
C LEU A 63 -0.53 -39.61 10.19
N ARG A 64 -0.97 -39.63 8.94
CA ARG A 64 -1.44 -40.88 8.27
C ARG A 64 -0.32 -41.90 8.18
N ALA A 65 0.86 -41.48 7.74
CA ALA A 65 2.04 -42.35 7.63
C ALA A 65 2.49 -42.91 8.98
N ALA A 66 2.34 -42.13 10.06
CA ALA A 66 2.63 -42.56 11.43
C ALA A 66 1.54 -43.47 12.04
N GLY A 67 0.46 -43.78 11.32
CA GLY A 67 -0.62 -44.66 11.77
C GLY A 67 -1.75 -43.94 12.52
N HIS A 68 -1.71 -42.61 12.66
CA HIS A 68 -2.72 -41.81 13.35
C HIS A 68 -3.86 -41.35 12.43
N ARG A 69 -4.45 -42.29 11.68
CA ARG A 69 -5.47 -41.99 10.64
C ARG A 69 -6.66 -41.18 11.16
N GLY A 70 -7.24 -41.56 12.30
CA GLY A 70 -8.40 -40.85 12.85
C GLY A 70 -8.11 -39.41 13.30
N LEU A 71 -6.85 -39.05 13.61
CA LEU A 71 -6.48 -37.65 13.86
C LEU A 71 -6.29 -36.90 12.55
N ALA A 72 -5.63 -37.52 11.57
CA ALA A 72 -5.42 -36.94 10.25
C ALA A 72 -6.76 -36.63 9.57
N ASP A 73 -7.70 -37.56 9.57
CA ASP A 73 -9.00 -37.41 8.91
C ASP A 73 -9.82 -36.27 9.54
N ARG A 74 -9.81 -36.15 10.88
CA ARG A 74 -10.49 -35.04 11.56
C ARG A 74 -9.82 -33.69 11.31
N LEU A 75 -8.49 -33.63 11.24
CA LEU A 75 -7.79 -32.38 10.91
C LEU A 75 -8.06 -31.94 9.48
N GLU A 76 -8.06 -32.90 8.54
CA GLU A 76 -8.40 -32.64 7.15
C GLU A 76 -9.83 -32.11 7.00
N GLU A 77 -10.80 -32.76 7.65
CA GLU A 77 -12.22 -32.34 7.60
C GLU A 77 -12.46 -30.96 8.23
N GLU A 78 -11.81 -30.66 9.35
CA GLU A 78 -12.12 -29.47 10.15
C GLU A 78 -11.30 -28.23 9.78
N LEU A 79 -10.05 -28.40 9.33
CA LEU A 79 -9.09 -27.30 9.19
C LEU A 79 -8.59 -27.06 7.77
N VAL A 80 -8.41 -28.09 6.94
CA VAL A 80 -7.88 -27.91 5.58
C VAL A 80 -8.89 -27.12 4.75
N GLY A 81 -8.44 -25.98 4.20
CA GLY A 81 -9.31 -25.08 3.44
C GLY A 81 -10.38 -24.36 4.27
N ARG A 82 -10.31 -24.41 5.61
CA ARG A 82 -11.29 -23.76 6.50
C ARG A 82 -11.21 -22.25 6.39
N ASN A 83 -12.28 -21.60 5.94
CA ASN A 83 -12.37 -20.13 5.83
C ASN A 83 -11.90 -19.38 7.10
N VAL A 84 -11.07 -18.33 6.92
CA VAL A 84 -10.54 -17.49 8.01
C VAL A 84 -11.59 -16.54 8.60
N LEU A 85 -12.59 -16.18 7.79
CA LEU A 85 -13.76 -15.40 8.18
C LEU A 85 -15.01 -16.08 7.63
N ARG A 86 -16.19 -15.71 8.14
CA ARG A 86 -17.45 -16.32 7.68
C ARG A 86 -17.62 -16.15 6.16
N GLY A 87 -17.57 -17.28 5.44
CA GLY A 87 -17.75 -17.36 3.99
C GLY A 87 -16.59 -16.81 3.17
N ARG A 88 -15.41 -16.57 3.77
CA ARG A 88 -14.27 -15.94 3.10
C ARG A 88 -12.98 -16.67 3.40
N TRP A 89 -12.33 -17.13 2.34
CA TRP A 89 -10.91 -17.43 2.35
C TRP A 89 -10.11 -16.14 2.21
N THR A 90 -8.80 -16.23 2.39
CA THR A 90 -7.96 -15.03 2.50
C THR A 90 -7.92 -14.18 1.23
N PHE A 91 -7.99 -14.79 0.04
CA PHE A 91 -8.01 -14.00 -1.21
C PHE A 91 -9.31 -13.18 -1.35
N GLN A 92 -10.44 -13.72 -0.88
CA GLN A 92 -11.72 -13.01 -0.92
C GLN A 92 -11.72 -11.82 0.05
N VAL A 93 -11.00 -11.93 1.17
CA VAL A 93 -10.78 -10.78 2.08
C VAL A 93 -9.96 -9.69 1.40
N VAL A 94 -8.94 -10.06 0.62
CA VAL A 94 -8.14 -9.10 -0.17
C VAL A 94 -8.99 -8.45 -1.26
N GLU A 95 -9.73 -9.23 -2.05
CA GLU A 95 -10.61 -8.73 -3.11
C GLU A 95 -11.65 -7.75 -2.56
N GLU A 96 -12.36 -8.11 -1.49
CA GLU A 96 -13.37 -7.23 -0.89
C GLU A 96 -12.77 -5.94 -0.30
N PHE A 97 -11.55 -6.01 0.24
CA PHE A 97 -10.85 -4.81 0.72
C PHE A 97 -10.43 -3.89 -0.43
N ASP A 98 -9.89 -4.48 -1.50
CA ASP A 98 -9.43 -3.78 -2.69
C ASP A 98 -10.60 -3.12 -3.44
N ASP A 99 -11.64 -3.90 -3.77
CA ASP A 99 -12.79 -3.43 -4.54
C ASP A 99 -13.69 -2.48 -3.74
N GLY A 100 -13.66 -2.58 -2.41
CA GLY A 100 -14.43 -1.73 -1.50
C GLY A 100 -13.61 -0.56 -0.95
N TYR A 101 -13.14 -0.74 0.28
CA TYR A 101 -12.58 0.35 1.09
C TYR A 101 -11.38 1.05 0.44
N TRP A 102 -10.44 0.29 -0.15
CA TRP A 102 -9.25 0.86 -0.74
C TRP A 102 -9.55 1.65 -2.02
N THR A 103 -10.35 1.10 -2.94
CA THR A 103 -10.70 1.79 -4.19
C THR A 103 -11.44 3.10 -3.91
N GLU A 104 -12.44 3.09 -3.02
CA GLU A 104 -13.18 4.29 -2.62
C GLU A 104 -12.24 5.37 -2.03
N PHE A 105 -11.35 4.98 -1.12
CA PHE A 105 -10.41 5.93 -0.51
C PHE A 105 -9.47 6.55 -1.55
N ARG A 106 -8.92 5.72 -2.44
CA ARG A 106 -8.02 6.15 -3.51
C ARG A 106 -8.72 7.09 -4.50
N ASP A 107 -9.99 6.86 -4.76
CA ASP A 107 -10.79 7.70 -5.65
C ASP A 107 -11.04 9.07 -5.03
N TRP A 108 -11.36 9.14 -3.73
CA TRP A 108 -11.47 10.41 -3.00
C TRP A 108 -10.15 11.18 -2.91
N GLU A 109 -9.02 10.50 -2.66
CA GLU A 109 -7.71 11.15 -2.71
C GLU A 109 -7.47 11.80 -4.06
N ARG A 110 -7.75 11.07 -5.14
CA ARG A 110 -7.57 11.57 -6.51
C ARG A 110 -8.45 12.78 -6.77
N GLU A 111 -9.73 12.71 -6.43
CA GLU A 111 -10.68 13.81 -6.64
C GLU A 111 -10.24 15.08 -5.89
N VAL A 112 -9.90 14.95 -4.60
CA VAL A 112 -9.41 16.08 -3.80
C VAL A 112 -8.12 16.64 -4.36
N ARG A 113 -7.16 15.79 -4.74
CA ARG A 113 -5.90 16.23 -5.33
C ARG A 113 -6.10 16.94 -6.66
N GLU A 114 -7.01 16.47 -7.50
CA GLU A 114 -7.37 17.12 -8.77
C GLU A 114 -8.00 18.49 -8.54
N ALA A 115 -8.96 18.59 -7.62
CA ALA A 115 -9.67 19.82 -7.33
C ALA A 115 -8.80 20.87 -6.61
N VAL A 116 -7.95 20.44 -5.67
CA VAL A 116 -7.23 21.31 -4.74
C VAL A 116 -5.81 21.59 -5.19
N LEU A 117 -5.13 20.61 -5.78
CA LEU A 117 -3.70 20.69 -6.13
C LEU A 117 -3.42 20.58 -7.64
N ASP A 118 -4.45 20.69 -8.48
CA ASP A 118 -4.34 20.59 -9.95
C ASP A 118 -3.76 19.25 -10.40
N GLY A 119 -4.08 18.20 -9.65
CA GLY A 119 -3.60 16.86 -9.90
C GLY A 119 -2.13 16.64 -9.50
N ARG A 120 -1.44 17.62 -8.92
CA ARG A 120 -0.03 17.51 -8.54
C ARG A 120 0.14 16.54 -7.37
N ARG A 121 0.89 15.47 -7.61
CA ARG A 121 1.23 14.47 -6.58
C ARG A 121 2.39 14.96 -5.73
N HIS A 122 2.37 14.59 -4.44
CA HIS A 122 3.45 14.85 -3.48
C HIS A 122 3.87 16.32 -3.37
N LEU A 123 2.94 17.26 -3.56
CA LEU A 123 3.28 18.69 -3.52
C LEU A 123 3.72 19.13 -2.12
N TYR A 124 3.09 18.60 -1.06
CA TYR A 124 3.49 18.87 0.32
C TYR A 124 4.94 18.43 0.58
N GLU A 125 5.30 17.21 0.21
CA GLU A 125 6.64 16.66 0.39
C GLU A 125 7.67 17.38 -0.48
N ALA A 126 7.30 17.75 -1.70
CA ALA A 126 8.17 18.50 -2.60
C ALA A 126 8.54 19.88 -2.02
N LEU A 127 7.56 20.64 -1.54
CA LEU A 127 7.80 21.94 -0.91
C LEU A 127 8.61 21.79 0.39
N MET A 128 8.32 20.74 1.16
CA MET A 128 9.07 20.41 2.36
C MET A 128 10.53 20.04 2.06
N LYS A 129 10.80 19.27 1.00
CA LYS A 129 12.14 18.95 0.54
C LYS A 129 12.88 20.21 0.08
N GLU A 130 12.24 21.01 -0.77
CA GLU A 130 12.80 22.25 -1.31
C GLU A 130 13.21 23.22 -0.19
N ALA A 131 12.40 23.35 0.85
CA ALA A 131 12.70 24.19 2.00
C ALA A 131 13.86 23.67 2.87
N ARG A 132 14.15 22.35 2.84
CA ARG A 132 15.14 21.70 3.72
C ARG A 132 16.45 21.34 3.04
N ARG A 133 16.48 21.25 1.70
CA ARG A 133 17.69 20.87 0.97
C ARG A 133 18.76 21.96 1.07
N THR A 134 20.00 21.57 0.81
CA THR A 134 21.12 22.51 0.71
C THR A 134 21.40 22.74 -0.76
N HIS A 135 21.00 23.91 -1.25
CA HIS A 135 21.17 24.29 -2.66
C HIS A 135 22.64 24.23 -3.09
N GLY A 136 22.89 23.63 -4.26
CA GLY A 136 24.22 23.47 -4.85
C GLY A 136 25.10 22.38 -4.20
N ARG A 137 24.61 21.62 -3.22
CA ARG A 137 25.35 20.50 -2.62
C ARG A 137 25.03 19.19 -3.36
N PRO A 138 26.05 18.45 -3.84
CA PRO A 138 25.83 17.13 -4.43
C PRO A 138 25.06 16.18 -3.51
N GLY A 139 24.03 15.50 -4.03
CA GLY A 139 23.11 14.63 -3.30
C GLY A 139 21.92 15.35 -2.65
N HIS A 140 21.79 16.67 -2.84
CA HIS A 140 20.68 17.50 -2.34
C HIS A 140 19.89 18.16 -3.48
N GLU A 141 20.01 17.65 -4.70
CA GLU A 141 19.36 18.19 -5.90
C GLU A 141 17.83 18.11 -5.78
N SER A 142 17.13 19.04 -6.43
CA SER A 142 15.67 19.11 -6.39
C SER A 142 15.04 17.95 -7.17
N THR A 143 15.60 17.63 -8.33
CA THR A 143 15.15 16.53 -9.21
C THR A 143 16.19 15.40 -9.31
N PRO A 144 15.76 14.18 -9.72
CA PRO A 144 16.70 13.13 -10.10
C PRO A 144 17.66 13.59 -11.21
N PRO A 145 18.84 12.97 -11.35
CA PRO A 145 19.69 13.18 -12.51
C PRO A 145 18.93 12.79 -13.79
N GLU A 146 19.19 13.48 -14.91
CA GLU A 146 18.74 12.99 -16.23
C GLU A 146 19.37 11.60 -16.44
N GLU A 147 18.56 10.61 -16.86
CA GLU A 147 19.07 9.29 -17.22
C GLU A 147 20.13 9.45 -18.31
N ALA A 148 21.31 8.84 -18.10
CA ALA A 148 22.43 8.87 -19.04
C ALA A 148 22.16 8.03 -20.29
#